data_AF-A0A0C9VPJ2-F1
#
_entry.id   AF-A0A0C9VPJ2-F1
#
_cell.length_a   1.000
_cell.length_b   1.000
_cell.length_c   1.000
_cell.angle_alpha   90.00
_cell.angle_beta   90.00
_cell.angle_gamma   90.00
#
_symmetry.space_group_name_H-M   'P 1'
#
loop_
_entity.id
_entity.type
_entity.pdbx_description
1 polymer ?
#
loop_
_entity_poly.entity_id
_entity_poly.type
_entity_poly.pdbx_seq_one_letter_code
_entity_poly.pdbx_strand_id
1 'polypeptide(L)'
;MEGDADHEDPEDHMEIDALLTQAWNQFLLDVTETAPNQKSALKPSYCRFSLEECSKVDESMYSNLCLSNYFTNCLWRIGDTEDWDLAFKWLFPPKDILHLQSTQNYRSTKYLKLWNKIKEWSTEKLFKHSRLEIKKRFKKLKWIPAAKSDRIWKCVRKSTGYTPFGGGDGRPGPLVLVCEWLAW
;
A
#
# COMPACT_ATOMS: atom_id res chain seq x y z
N MET A 1 5.07 -20.69 40.70
CA MET A 1 5.00 -20.86 39.25
C MET A 1 5.68 -19.64 38.65
N GLU A 2 6.99 -19.76 38.47
CA GLU A 2 7.83 -18.78 37.78
C GLU A 2 8.09 -19.30 36.37
N GLY A 3 8.22 -18.40 35.40
CA GLY A 3 8.75 -18.72 34.06
C GLY A 3 7.91 -18.18 32.92
N ASP A 4 8.21 -16.95 32.51
CA ASP A 4 8.56 -16.57 31.14
C ASP A 4 8.40 -15.06 30.99
N ALA A 5 9.36 -14.32 31.56
CA ALA A 5 9.68 -13.01 31.03
C ALA A 5 10.43 -13.28 29.73
N ASP A 6 9.71 -13.22 28.59
CA ASP A 6 10.29 -13.09 27.25
C ASP A 6 11.34 -11.98 27.32
N HIS A 7 12.60 -12.38 27.50
CA HIS A 7 13.74 -11.47 27.50
C HIS A 7 14.03 -11.20 26.02
N GLU A 8 13.24 -10.30 25.42
CA GLU A 8 13.50 -9.82 24.06
C GLU A 8 14.89 -9.14 24.08
N ASP A 9 15.84 -9.68 23.31
CA ASP A 9 17.20 -9.16 23.24
C ASP A 9 17.18 -7.77 22.56
N PRO A 10 17.83 -6.74 23.13
CA PRO A 10 17.98 -5.44 22.48
C PRO A 10 18.50 -5.52 21.03
N GLU A 11 19.33 -6.52 20.69
CA GLU A 11 19.83 -6.72 19.32
C GLU A 11 18.70 -7.14 18.36
N ASP A 12 17.80 -8.04 18.78
CA ASP A 12 16.63 -8.47 18.00
C ASP A 12 15.69 -7.30 17.71
N HIS A 13 15.54 -6.38 18.68
CA HIS A 13 14.73 -5.16 18.51
C HIS A 13 15.31 -4.21 17.46
N MET A 14 16.62 -3.98 17.48
CA MET A 14 17.28 -3.13 16.48
C MET A 14 17.19 -3.72 15.07
N GLU A 15 17.28 -5.05 14.95
CA GLU A 15 17.13 -5.74 13.67
C GLU A 15 15.70 -5.63 13.13
N ILE A 16 14.67 -5.80 13.99
CA ILE A 16 13.29 -5.69 13.53
C ILE A 16 12.90 -4.28 13.08
N ASP A 17 13.38 -3.25 13.77
CA ASP A 17 13.08 -1.85 13.43
C ASP A 17 13.68 -1.47 12.07
N ALA A 18 14.90 -1.95 11.79
CA ALA A 18 15.55 -1.80 10.50
C ALA A 18 14.76 -2.52 9.39
N LEU A 19 14.32 -3.76 9.65
CA LEU A 19 13.51 -4.54 8.70
C LEU A 19 12.14 -3.91 8.44
N LEU A 20 11.48 -3.37 9.46
CA LEU A 20 10.20 -2.67 9.32
C LEU A 20 10.35 -1.38 8.52
N THR A 21 11.41 -0.62 8.78
CA THR A 21 11.74 0.59 8.02
C THR A 21 12.00 0.24 6.56
N GLN A 22 12.77 -0.82 6.30
CA GLN A 22 13.03 -1.30 4.94
C GLN A 22 11.74 -1.75 4.25
N ALA A 23 10.91 -2.55 4.92
CA ALA A 23 9.64 -3.02 4.38
C ALA A 23 8.69 -1.86 4.06
N TRP A 24 8.65 -0.84 4.92
CA TRP A 24 7.85 0.36 4.72
C TRP A 24 8.30 1.18 3.51
N ASN A 25 9.60 1.47 3.40
CA ASN A 25 10.13 2.23 2.27
C ASN A 25 9.94 1.46 0.96
N GLN A 26 10.19 0.15 0.98
CA GLN A 26 9.97 -0.71 -0.18
C GLN A 26 8.48 -0.80 -0.56
N PHE A 27 7.57 -0.73 0.41
CA PHE A 27 6.13 -0.70 0.15
C PHE A 27 5.74 0.53 -0.70
N LEU A 28 6.21 1.71 -0.34
CA LEU A 28 5.90 2.95 -1.07
C LEU A 28 6.43 2.88 -2.52
N LEU A 29 7.64 2.34 -2.70
CA LEU A 29 8.24 2.11 -4.01
C LEU A 29 7.42 1.10 -4.83
N ASP A 30 7.19 -0.10 -4.30
CA ASP A 30 6.54 -1.19 -5.01
C ASP A 30 5.09 -0.86 -5.37
N VAL A 31 4.34 -0.20 -4.48
CA VAL A 31 2.96 0.21 -4.78
C VAL A 31 2.95 1.18 -5.96
N THR A 32 3.91 2.11 -6.02
CA THR A 32 4.05 3.06 -7.12
C THR A 32 4.49 2.37 -8.41
N GLU A 33 5.51 1.51 -8.36
CA GLU A 33 6.02 0.78 -9.54
C GLU A 33 4.98 -0.18 -10.12
N THR A 34 4.15 -0.79 -9.26
CA THR A 34 3.09 -1.71 -9.70
C THR A 34 1.82 -1.01 -10.16
N ALA A 35 1.80 0.33 -10.17
CA ALA A 35 0.68 1.10 -10.69
C ALA A 35 0.35 0.65 -12.12
N PRO A 36 -0.94 0.50 -12.45
CA PRO A 36 -1.37 -0.13 -13.69
C PRO A 36 -0.95 0.71 -14.91
N ASN A 37 -0.64 0.02 -16.00
CA ASN A 37 -0.51 0.65 -17.31
C ASN A 37 -1.89 0.83 -17.95
N GLN A 38 -2.03 1.86 -18.80
CA GLN A 38 -3.18 1.97 -19.69
C GLN A 38 -3.22 0.72 -20.58
N LYS A 39 -4.42 0.21 -20.92
CA LYS A 39 -4.61 -1.04 -21.71
C LYS A 39 -3.97 -0.96 -23.10
N SER A 40 -2.66 -1.20 -23.17
CA SER A 40 -1.78 -1.48 -24.31
C SER A 40 -0.36 -1.19 -23.83
N ALA A 41 0.60 -2.07 -24.12
CA ALA A 41 2.02 -1.86 -23.80
C ALA A 41 2.60 -0.56 -24.43
N LEU A 42 1.88 0.03 -25.40
CA LEU A 42 2.24 1.26 -26.10
C LEU A 42 1.68 2.54 -25.45
N LYS A 43 0.82 2.43 -24.42
CA LYS A 43 0.26 3.61 -23.74
C LYS A 43 0.96 3.83 -22.40
N PRO A 44 1.23 5.10 -22.03
CA PRO A 44 1.94 5.42 -20.79
C PRO A 44 1.18 4.92 -19.56
N SER A 45 1.92 4.71 -18.46
CA SER A 45 1.35 4.30 -17.17
C SER A 45 0.26 5.27 -16.71
N TYR A 46 -0.69 4.79 -15.89
CA TYR A 46 -1.55 5.73 -15.17
C TYR A 46 -0.73 6.58 -14.20
N CYS A 47 0.40 6.07 -13.72
CA CYS A 47 1.39 6.82 -12.97
C CYS A 47 2.14 7.80 -13.89
N ARG A 48 2.30 9.05 -13.47
CA ARG A 48 3.03 10.08 -14.22
C ARG A 48 4.54 10.00 -14.05
N PHE A 49 5.01 9.32 -13.03
CA PHE A 49 6.43 9.22 -12.73
C PHE A 49 7.15 8.33 -13.75
N SER A 50 8.31 8.80 -14.17
CA SER A 50 9.32 7.99 -14.82
C SER A 50 9.84 6.91 -13.86
N LEU A 51 10.53 5.91 -14.41
CA LEU A 51 11.20 4.88 -13.59
C LEU A 51 12.20 5.49 -12.59
N GLU A 52 12.87 6.59 -12.97
CA GLU A 52 13.80 7.28 -12.08
C GLU A 52 13.08 7.99 -10.92
N GLU A 53 11.96 8.65 -11.20
CA GLU A 53 11.14 9.29 -10.17
C GLU A 53 10.49 8.27 -9.24
N CYS A 54 10.06 7.12 -9.77
CA CYS A 54 9.59 5.99 -8.96
C CYS A 54 10.63 5.52 -7.95
N SER A 55 11.92 5.56 -8.28
CA SER A 55 13.00 5.14 -7.36
C SER A 55 13.23 6.09 -6.18
N LYS A 56 12.67 7.31 -6.25
CA LYS A 56 12.80 8.36 -5.23
C LYS A 56 11.52 8.53 -4.40
N VAL A 57 10.57 7.59 -4.50
CA VAL A 57 9.28 7.70 -3.82
C VAL A 57 9.44 7.60 -2.31
N ASP A 58 8.77 8.51 -1.60
CA ASP A 58 8.73 8.59 -0.13
C ASP A 58 7.32 8.87 0.41
N GLU A 59 7.18 9.09 1.72
CA GLU A 59 5.90 9.40 2.37
C GLU A 59 5.30 10.74 1.93
N SER A 60 6.13 11.72 1.54
CA SER A 60 5.67 13.05 1.12
C SER A 60 4.80 12.93 -0.13
N MET A 61 5.13 11.97 -0.98
CA MET A 61 4.39 11.68 -2.19
C MET A 61 2.96 11.17 -1.91
N TYR A 62 2.84 10.29 -0.92
CA TYR A 62 1.54 9.78 -0.48
C TYR A 62 0.78 10.78 0.41
N SER A 63 1.41 11.90 0.78
CA SER A 63 0.80 12.99 1.53
C SER A 63 0.23 14.10 0.62
N ASN A 64 0.48 14.05 -0.69
CA ASN A 64 -0.02 15.03 -1.64
C ASN A 64 -1.41 14.63 -2.16
N LEU A 65 -2.44 15.43 -1.85
CA LEU A 65 -3.81 15.23 -2.32
C LEU A 65 -4.06 15.73 -3.75
N CYS A 66 -3.11 16.42 -4.37
CA CYS A 66 -3.20 16.75 -5.79
C CYS A 66 -2.92 15.48 -6.62
N LEU A 67 -3.93 14.60 -6.72
CA LEU A 67 -3.81 13.31 -7.40
C LEU A 67 -3.39 13.44 -8.88
N SER A 68 -3.58 14.60 -9.52
CA SER A 68 -3.04 14.89 -10.85
C SER A 68 -1.52 14.79 -10.93
N ASN A 69 -0.81 15.03 -9.82
CA ASN A 69 0.65 14.90 -9.81
C ASN A 69 1.07 13.43 -9.88
N TYR A 70 0.21 12.52 -9.42
CA TYR A 70 0.43 11.07 -9.41
C TYR A 70 -0.13 10.40 -10.65
N PHE A 71 -1.38 10.73 -10.98
CA PHE A 71 -2.18 9.98 -11.93
C PHE A 71 -2.53 10.82 -13.15
N THR A 72 -2.34 10.23 -14.33
CA THR A 72 -2.93 10.75 -15.58
C THR A 72 -4.46 10.58 -15.57
N ASN A 73 -4.94 9.50 -14.97
CA ASN A 73 -6.36 9.25 -14.74
C ASN A 73 -6.51 8.31 -13.53
N CYS A 74 -7.50 8.54 -12.68
CA CYS A 74 -7.89 7.66 -11.59
C CYS A 74 -9.36 7.86 -11.23
N LEU A 75 -9.92 6.94 -10.46
CA LEU A 75 -11.20 7.11 -9.81
C LEU A 75 -10.94 7.17 -8.31
N TRP A 76 -11.38 8.24 -7.66
CA TRP A 76 -11.12 8.46 -6.25
C TRP A 76 -12.41 8.54 -5.44
N ARG A 77 -12.32 8.20 -4.16
CA ARG A 77 -13.35 8.54 -3.18
C ARG A 77 -12.75 8.72 -1.80
N ILE A 78 -13.46 9.46 -0.97
CA ILE A 78 -13.15 9.52 0.46
C ILE A 78 -13.49 8.15 1.05
N GLY A 79 -12.48 7.48 1.61
CA GLY A 79 -12.65 6.22 2.33
C GLY A 79 -12.97 6.49 3.79
N ASP A 80 -13.89 5.70 4.35
CA ASP A 80 -14.12 5.72 5.80
C ASP A 80 -13.06 4.89 6.56
N THR A 81 -13.22 4.79 7.88
CA THR A 81 -12.27 4.00 8.69
C THR A 81 -12.24 2.53 8.29
N GLU A 82 -13.38 1.95 7.90
CA GLU A 82 -13.46 0.54 7.50
C GLU A 82 -12.75 0.29 6.17
N ASP A 83 -12.89 1.22 5.22
CA ASP A 83 -12.21 1.17 3.92
C ASP A 83 -10.69 1.18 4.07
N TRP A 84 -10.19 2.09 4.90
CA TRP A 84 -8.76 2.22 5.18
C TRP A 84 -8.22 1.02 5.94
N ASP A 85 -8.96 0.51 6.92
CA ASP A 85 -8.59 -0.69 7.67
C ASP A 85 -8.61 -1.95 6.79
N LEU A 86 -9.56 -2.04 5.87
CA LEU A 86 -9.65 -3.13 4.90
C LEU A 86 -8.49 -3.07 3.90
N ALA A 87 -8.17 -1.89 3.37
CA ALA A 87 -7.02 -1.72 2.49
C ALA A 87 -5.71 -2.05 3.22
N PHE A 88 -5.55 -1.58 4.47
CA PHE A 88 -4.42 -1.93 5.32
C PHE A 88 -4.32 -3.43 5.58
N LYS A 89 -5.45 -4.11 5.82
CA LYS A 89 -5.50 -5.57 5.96
C LYS A 89 -4.98 -6.30 4.73
N TRP A 90 -5.24 -5.79 3.52
CA TRP A 90 -4.75 -6.44 2.30
C TRP A 90 -3.33 -6.06 1.92
N LEU A 91 -2.86 -4.86 2.29
CA LEU A 91 -1.48 -4.43 2.01
C LEU A 91 -0.50 -4.96 3.06
N PHE A 92 -0.90 -4.96 4.34
CA PHE A 92 -0.14 -5.50 5.46
C PHE A 92 -0.97 -6.61 6.14
N PRO A 93 -1.03 -7.79 5.51
CA PRO A 93 -1.80 -8.91 6.01
C PRO A 93 -1.36 -9.34 7.42
N PRO A 94 -2.29 -9.70 8.31
CA PRO A 94 -1.98 -10.39 9.56
C PRO A 94 -1.43 -11.82 9.30
N LYS A 95 -0.96 -12.50 10.35
CA LYS A 95 -0.31 -13.82 10.24
C LYS A 95 -1.24 -14.94 9.75
N ASP A 96 -2.53 -14.85 10.09
CA ASP A 96 -3.58 -15.79 9.68
C ASP A 96 -3.97 -15.67 8.20
N ILE A 97 -3.51 -14.62 7.51
CA ILE A 97 -3.78 -14.40 6.09
C ILE A 97 -2.54 -14.72 5.27
N LEU A 98 -2.63 -15.84 4.56
CA LEU A 98 -1.77 -16.18 3.44
C LEU A 98 -2.37 -15.58 2.16
N HIS A 99 -1.62 -14.75 1.45
CA HIS A 99 -2.02 -14.37 0.10
C HIS A 99 -1.96 -15.62 -0.79
N LEU A 100 -3.10 -15.98 -1.37
CA LEU A 100 -3.19 -17.08 -2.34
C LEU A 100 -2.36 -16.77 -3.59
N GLN A 101 -1.85 -17.80 -4.24
CA GLN A 101 -0.91 -17.74 -5.37
C GLN A 101 -1.38 -16.94 -6.61
N SER A 102 -2.65 -16.49 -6.66
CA SER A 102 -3.27 -15.81 -7.82
C SER A 102 -3.47 -14.29 -7.66
N THR A 103 -2.85 -13.65 -6.67
CA THR A 103 -3.06 -12.22 -6.40
C THR A 103 -2.25 -11.32 -7.34
N GLN A 104 -2.94 -10.54 -8.20
CA GLN A 104 -2.36 -9.61 -9.17
C GLN A 104 -1.55 -8.51 -8.45
N ASN A 105 -0.38 -8.15 -9.01
CA ASN A 105 0.58 -7.14 -8.50
C ASN A 105 1.28 -7.48 -7.16
N TYR A 106 0.67 -8.25 -6.26
CA TYR A 106 1.28 -8.60 -4.97
C TYR A 106 2.53 -9.46 -5.11
N ARG A 107 2.51 -10.50 -5.96
CA ARG A 107 3.62 -11.47 -6.09
C ARG A 107 4.94 -10.83 -6.52
N SER A 108 4.87 -9.77 -7.33
CA SER A 108 6.05 -9.07 -7.84
C SER A 108 6.66 -8.12 -6.81
N THR A 109 5.94 -7.76 -5.75
CA THR A 109 6.42 -6.81 -4.76
C THR A 109 7.51 -7.41 -3.86
N LYS A 110 8.57 -6.64 -3.64
CA LYS A 110 9.66 -6.95 -2.72
C LYS A 110 9.23 -6.73 -1.27
N TYR A 111 8.41 -5.71 -1.00
CA TYR A 111 7.94 -5.39 0.36
C TYR A 111 7.14 -6.54 0.94
N LEU A 112 6.27 -7.20 0.16
CA LEU A 112 5.47 -8.30 0.69
C LEU A 112 6.34 -9.52 1.02
N LYS A 113 7.44 -9.74 0.26
CA LYS A 113 8.43 -10.78 0.59
C LYS A 113 9.13 -10.48 1.91
N LEU A 114 9.53 -9.22 2.14
CA LEU A 114 10.10 -8.77 3.41
C LEU A 114 9.08 -8.90 4.55
N TRP A 115 7.84 -8.48 4.33
CA TRP A 115 6.75 -8.59 5.30
C TRP A 115 6.48 -10.05 5.70
N ASN A 116 6.49 -10.97 4.74
CA ASN A 116 6.34 -12.40 5.04
C ASN A 116 7.52 -12.97 5.83
N LYS A 117 8.76 -12.52 5.57
CA LYS A 117 9.90 -12.89 6.42
C LYS A 117 9.72 -12.42 7.86
N ILE A 118 9.26 -11.17 8.05
CA ILE A 118 8.95 -10.64 9.39
C ILE A 118 7.84 -11.48 10.06
N LYS A 119 6.80 -11.88 9.33
CA LYS A 119 5.77 -12.79 9.86
C LYS A 119 6.32 -14.13 10.34
N GLU A 120 7.22 -14.72 9.55
CA GLU A 120 7.77 -16.05 9.81
C GLU A 120 8.74 -16.03 11.00
N TRP A 121 9.56 -14.99 11.11
CA TRP A 121 10.61 -14.89 12.13
C TRP A 121 10.10 -14.36 13.47
N SER A 122 9.19 -13.38 13.48
CA SER A 122 8.76 -12.73 14.72
C SER A 122 7.78 -13.58 15.53
N THR A 123 7.75 -13.42 16.86
CA THR A 123 6.68 -13.97 17.72
C THR A 123 5.32 -13.34 17.37
N GLU A 124 4.22 -13.92 17.84
CA GLU A 124 2.88 -13.35 17.63
C GLU A 124 2.75 -11.95 18.26
N LYS A 125 3.31 -11.77 19.46
CA LYS A 125 3.29 -10.51 20.20
C LYS A 125 4.10 -9.44 19.47
N LEU A 126 5.34 -9.77 19.09
CA LEU A 126 6.22 -8.86 18.36
C LEU A 126 5.60 -8.46 17.03
N PHE A 127 5.10 -9.41 16.24
CA PHE A 127 4.46 -9.11 14.96
C PHE A 127 3.22 -8.22 15.10
N LYS A 128 2.37 -8.44 16.11
CA LYS A 128 1.22 -7.55 16.39
C LYS A 128 1.68 -6.13 16.68
N HIS A 129 2.75 -5.98 17.45
CA HIS A 129 3.34 -4.67 17.75
C HIS A 129 3.90 -4.02 16.48
N SER A 130 4.72 -4.72 15.71
CA SER A 130 5.26 -4.25 14.43
C SER A 130 4.18 -3.80 13.46
N ARG A 131 3.10 -4.58 13.34
CA ARG A 131 1.96 -4.25 12.48
C ARG A 131 1.21 -3.01 12.97
N LEU A 132 1.14 -2.79 14.28
CA LEU A 132 0.56 -1.57 14.85
C LEU A 132 1.40 -0.34 14.49
N GLU A 133 2.73 -0.43 14.56
CA GLU A 133 3.63 0.68 14.19
C GLU A 133 3.52 1.02 12.70
N ILE A 134 3.48 0.01 11.83
CA ILE A 134 3.18 0.22 10.40
C ILE A 134 1.81 0.85 10.21
N LYS A 135 0.77 0.42 10.95
CA LYS A 135 -0.57 1.03 10.88
C LYS A 135 -0.53 2.53 11.26
N LYS A 136 0.28 2.92 12.25
CA LYS A 136 0.45 4.34 12.63
C LYS A 136 1.05 5.16 11.49
N ARG A 137 2.05 4.63 10.77
CA ARG A 137 2.62 5.29 9.58
C ARG A 137 1.63 5.33 8.42
N PHE A 138 0.92 4.23 8.18
CA PHE A 138 -0.12 4.12 7.15
C PHE A 138 -1.22 5.16 7.30
N LYS A 139 -1.66 5.45 8.53
CA LYS A 139 -2.66 6.49 8.81
C LYS A 139 -2.21 7.92 8.49
N LYS A 140 -0.92 8.16 8.28
CA LYS A 140 -0.39 9.47 7.87
C LYS A 140 -0.50 9.71 6.37
N LEU A 141 -0.65 8.65 5.58
CA LEU A 141 -0.85 8.76 4.14
C LEU A 141 -2.20 9.44 3.86
N LYS A 142 -2.24 10.28 2.82
CA LYS A 142 -3.44 11.01 2.42
C LYS A 142 -4.23 10.29 1.34
N TRP A 143 -3.58 9.41 0.59
CA TRP A 143 -4.21 8.55 -0.38
C TRP A 143 -3.52 7.19 -0.44
N ILE A 144 -4.28 6.15 -0.81
CA ILE A 144 -3.81 4.77 -0.97
C ILE A 144 -4.60 4.04 -2.08
N PRO A 145 -4.06 2.97 -2.66
CA PRO A 145 -4.83 2.10 -3.56
C PRO A 145 -6.03 1.53 -2.80
N ALA A 146 -7.19 1.43 -3.47
CA ALA A 146 -8.34 0.71 -2.93
C ALA A 146 -8.14 -0.82 -3.00
N ALA A 147 -7.09 -1.31 -2.33
CA ALA A 147 -6.57 -2.65 -2.40
C ALA A 147 -7.62 -3.70 -2.01
N LYS A 148 -7.55 -4.85 -2.67
CA LYS A 148 -8.43 -6.00 -2.46
C LYS A 148 -7.58 -7.24 -2.20
N SER A 149 -8.21 -8.29 -1.71
CA SER A 149 -7.55 -9.56 -1.43
C SER A 149 -6.79 -10.14 -2.62
N ASP A 150 -7.28 -9.89 -3.84
CA ASP A 150 -6.77 -10.42 -5.10
C ASP A 150 -5.88 -9.45 -5.88
N ARG A 151 -5.80 -8.16 -5.53
CA ARG A 151 -5.01 -7.15 -6.26
C ARG A 151 -4.76 -5.87 -5.47
N ILE A 152 -3.57 -5.28 -5.64
CA ILE A 152 -3.26 -3.93 -5.12
C ILE A 152 -4.08 -2.89 -5.88
N TRP A 153 -4.04 -2.96 -7.21
CA TRP A 153 -4.66 -1.97 -8.09
C TRP A 153 -5.85 -2.57 -8.82
N LYS A 154 -7.06 -2.07 -8.52
CA LYS A 154 -8.26 -2.36 -9.31
C LYS A 154 -8.48 -1.25 -10.34
N CYS A 155 -8.43 -1.61 -11.62
CA CYS A 155 -8.75 -0.70 -12.73
C CYS A 155 -10.17 -0.92 -13.25
N VAL A 156 -10.97 0.12 -13.28
CA VAL A 156 -12.35 0.08 -13.80
C VAL A 156 -12.72 1.37 -14.50
N ARG A 157 -13.70 1.33 -15.40
CA ARG A 157 -14.25 2.54 -16.07
C ARG A 157 -15.13 3.37 -15.16
N LYS A 158 -15.89 2.69 -14.30
CA LYS A 158 -16.85 3.28 -13.35
C LYS A 158 -16.89 2.38 -12.11
N SER A 159 -17.10 2.99 -10.95
CA SER A 159 -17.35 2.29 -9.69
C SER A 159 -18.31 3.13 -8.86
N THR A 160 -19.28 2.48 -8.23
CA THR A 160 -20.23 3.14 -7.34
C THR A 160 -19.48 3.87 -6.21
N GLY A 161 -19.83 5.12 -5.95
CA GLY A 161 -19.21 5.95 -4.92
C GLY A 161 -17.83 6.51 -5.26
N TYR A 162 -17.32 6.30 -6.48
CA TYR A 162 -16.06 6.89 -6.94
C TYR A 162 -16.29 7.99 -7.97
N THR A 163 -15.53 9.07 -7.82
CA THR A 163 -15.50 10.21 -8.73
C THR A 163 -14.33 10.06 -9.71
N PRO A 164 -14.56 10.15 -11.04
CA PRO A 164 -13.47 10.16 -12.00
C PRO A 164 -12.68 11.46 -11.90
N PHE A 165 -11.35 11.35 -11.99
CA PHE A 165 -10.48 12.50 -12.11
C PHE A 165 -10.67 13.18 -13.49
N GLY A 166 -10.74 14.52 -13.53
CA GLY A 166 -10.79 15.29 -14.78
C GLY A 166 -12.09 15.18 -15.59
N GLY A 167 -13.24 14.89 -14.96
CA GLY A 167 -14.54 14.86 -15.65
C GLY A 167 -14.83 13.57 -16.44
N GLY A 168 -13.89 12.62 -16.44
CA GLY A 168 -14.08 11.25 -16.91
C GLY A 168 -14.44 11.11 -18.39
N ASP A 169 -13.44 10.85 -19.23
CA ASP A 169 -13.65 10.48 -20.63
C ASP A 169 -14.14 9.01 -20.83
N GLY A 170 -14.57 8.36 -19.75
CA GLY A 170 -14.98 6.95 -19.73
C GLY A 170 -13.84 5.93 -19.82
N ARG A 171 -12.57 6.37 -19.82
CA ARG A 171 -11.43 5.45 -19.76
C ARG A 171 -11.34 4.78 -18.39
N PRO A 172 -10.86 3.52 -18.35
CA PRO A 172 -10.56 2.89 -17.08
C PRO A 172 -9.50 3.69 -16.32
N GLY A 173 -9.54 3.62 -14.99
CA GLY A 173 -8.52 4.15 -14.11
C GLY A 173 -8.41 3.33 -12.82
N PRO A 174 -7.28 3.41 -12.11
CA PRO A 174 -7.11 2.80 -10.80
C PRO A 174 -8.09 3.41 -9.78
N LEU A 175 -8.60 2.57 -8.88
CA LEU A 175 -9.38 3.01 -7.72
C LEU A 175 -8.45 3.47 -6.60
N VAL A 176 -8.67 4.68 -6.11
CA VAL A 176 -7.89 5.34 -5.05
C VAL A 176 -8.82 5.71 -3.89
N LEU A 177 -8.38 5.42 -2.67
CA LEU A 177 -9.00 5.95 -1.45
C LEU A 177 -8.22 7.18 -1.02
N VAL A 178 -8.93 8.23 -0.60
CA VAL A 178 -8.35 9.42 0.02
C VAL A 178 -8.93 9.62 1.41
N CYS A 179 -8.20 10.29 2.29
CA CYS A 179 -8.62 10.50 3.68
C CYS A 179 -9.51 11.74 3.85
N GLU A 180 -9.50 12.65 2.87
CA GLU A 180 -10.26 13.90 2.87
C GLU A 180 -10.50 14.39 1.43
N TRP A 181 -11.26 15.48 1.28
CA TRP A 181 -11.50 16.10 -0.03
C TRP A 181 -10.19 16.54 -0.67
N LEU A 182 -10.07 16.36 -1.99
CA LEU A 182 -8.90 16.82 -2.73
C LEU A 182 -8.80 18.34 -2.64
N ALA A 183 -7.63 18.84 -2.24
CA ALA A 183 -7.27 20.23 -2.41
C ALA A 183 -7.01 20.48 -3.90
N TRP A 184 -7.77 21.40 -4.50
CA TRP A 184 -7.64 21.78 -5.91
C TRP A 184 -6.50 22.76 -6.11
#